data_AF-A0A383DMK3-F1
#
_entry.id   AF-A0A383DMK3-F1
#
_cell.length_a   1.000
_cell.length_b   1.000
_cell.length_c   1.000
_cell.angle_alpha   90.00
_cell.angle_beta   90.00
_cell.angle_gamma   90.00
#
_symmetry.space_group_name_H-M   'P 1'
#
loop_
_entity.id
_entity.type
_entity.pdbx_description
1 polymer ?
#
loop_
_entity_poly.entity_id
_entity_poly.type
_entity_poly.pdbx_seq_one_letter_code
_entity_poly.pdbx_strand_id
1 'polypeptide(L)' 'MSKLLFKMRNVLDDEAQEVRELLEDNKIEYFETFAGNWGVSLPAIWLKNDDQHDMARDLLDKYQAER' A
#
# COMPACT_ATOMS: atom_id res chain seq x y z
N MET A 1 -14.04 0.68 7.21
CA MET A 1 -13.66 -0.68 6.75
C MET A 1 -12.25 -0.59 6.19
N SER A 2 -11.58 -1.71 5.91
CA SER A 2 -10.27 -1.63 5.26
C SER A 2 -10.38 -1.48 3.75
N LYS A 3 -9.62 -0.56 3.16
CA LYS A 3 -9.59 -0.33 1.71
C LYS A 3 -8.28 -0.74 1.10
N LEU A 4 -8.34 -1.35 -0.09
CA LEU A 4 -7.17 -1.71 -0.88
C LEU A 4 -6.53 -0.42 -1.40
N LEU A 5 -5.28 -0.16 -1.02
CA LEU A 5 -4.53 1.00 -1.51
C LEU A 5 -3.60 0.59 -2.65
N PHE A 6 -2.82 -0.47 -2.44
CA PHE A 6 -1.75 -0.85 -3.36
C PHE A 6 -1.62 -2.37 -3.46
N LYS A 7 -1.51 -2.90 -4.67
CA LYS A 7 -1.32 -4.33 -4.92
C LYS A 7 0.18 -4.60 -5.00
N MET A 8 0.67 -5.53 -4.19
CA MET A 8 2.10 -5.89 -4.14
C MET A 8 2.46 -7.02 -5.11
N ARG A 9 1.55 -7.38 -6.03
CA ARG A 9 1.84 -8.42 -7.02
C ARG A 9 2.76 -7.83 -8.09
N ASN A 10 3.95 -8.42 -8.25
CA ASN A 10 5.02 -7.96 -9.14
C ASN A 10 5.67 -6.63 -8.75
N VAL A 11 5.51 -6.23 -7.49
CA VAL A 11 6.21 -5.06 -6.92
C VAL A 11 7.57 -5.52 -6.42
N LEU A 12 8.61 -4.75 -6.74
CA LEU A 12 9.96 -4.99 -6.23
C LEU A 12 10.01 -4.68 -4.73
N ASP A 13 10.87 -5.36 -3.97
CA ASP A 13 11.00 -5.12 -2.53
C ASP A 13 11.33 -3.65 -2.20
N ASP A 14 12.14 -2.99 -3.05
CA ASP A 14 12.47 -1.57 -2.90
C ASP A 14 11.23 -0.66 -3.06
N GLU A 15 10.40 -0.91 -4.07
CA GLU A 15 9.15 -0.17 -4.29
C GLU A 15 8.16 -0.39 -3.16
N ALA A 16 8.03 -1.64 -2.70
CA ALA A 16 7.22 -1.95 -1.54
C ALA A 16 7.69 -1.17 -0.29
N GLN A 17 9.00 -1.07 -0.09
CA GLN A 17 9.59 -0.34 1.02
C GLN A 17 9.35 1.16 0.91
N GLU A 18 9.53 1.75 -0.26
CA GLU A 18 9.25 3.17 -0.50
C GLU A 18 7.77 3.52 -0.26
N VAL A 19 6.84 2.65 -0.66
CA VAL A 19 5.41 2.87 -0.39
C VAL A 19 5.10 2.76 1.11
N ARG A 20 5.77 1.86 1.85
CA ARG A 20 5.63 1.79 3.32
C ARG A 20 6.13 3.08 3.99
N GLU A 21 7.32 3.54 3.61
CA GLU A 21 7.93 4.77 4.12
C GLU A 21 7.03 5.98 3.84
N LEU A 22 6.49 6.10 2.62
CA LEU A 22 5.53 7.14 2.24
C LEU A 22 4.31 7.17 3.17
N LEU A 23 3.78 6.00 3.55
CA LEU A 23 2.63 5.91 4.45
C LEU A 23 3.01 6.22 5.90
N GLU A 24 4.17 5.74 6.38
CA GLU A 24 4.66 6.02 7.73
C GLU A 24 4.97 7.50 7.94
N ASP A 25 5.65 8.15 7.00
CA ASP A 25 5.98 9.58 7.03
C ASP A 25 4.73 10.47 7.11
N ASN A 26 3.65 10.03 6.47
CA ASN A 26 2.37 10.73 6.48
C ASN A 26 1.42 10.28 7.61
N LYS A 27 1.89 9.41 8.52
CA LYS A 27 1.11 8.87 9.66
C LYS A 27 -0.19 8.19 9.22
N ILE A 28 -0.13 7.48 8.11
CA ILE A 28 -1.27 6.74 7.54
C ILE A 28 -1.27 5.34 8.12
N GLU A 29 -2.39 4.93 8.71
CA GLU A 29 -2.50 3.59 9.28
C GLU A 29 -2.79 2.54 8.21
N TYR A 30 -1.84 1.63 8.01
CA TYR A 30 -1.98 0.54 7.05
C TYR A 30 -1.70 -0.84 7.66
N PHE A 31 -2.04 -1.88 6.90
CA PHE A 31 -1.61 -3.25 7.15
C PHE A 31 -1.39 -3.98 5.82
N GLU A 32 -0.58 -5.02 5.87
CA GLU A 32 -0.24 -5.80 4.70
C GLU A 32 -0.84 -7.19 4.76
N THR A 33 -1.12 -7.71 3.58
CA THR A 33 -1.48 -9.10 3.36
C THR A 33 -0.38 -9.74 2.52
N PHE A 34 -0.02 -10.98 2.85
CA PHE A 34 1.03 -11.71 2.16
C PHE A 34 0.42 -12.81 1.28
N ALA A 35 1.05 -13.09 0.15
CA ALA A 35 0.78 -14.30 -0.61
C ALA A 35 1.26 -15.49 0.24
N GLY A 36 0.34 -16.24 0.85
CA GLY A 36 0.69 -17.44 1.60
C GLY A 36 1.28 -18.49 0.64
N ASN A 37 1.86 -19.56 1.21
CA ASN A 37 2.55 -20.62 0.45
C ASN A 37 1.74 -21.25 -0.71
N TRP A 38 0.42 -21.08 -0.75
CA TRP A 38 -0.45 -21.63 -1.78
C TRP A 38 -0.82 -20.64 -2.89
N GLY A 39 -0.31 -19.40 -2.85
CA GLY A 39 -0.52 -18.39 -3.90
C GLY A 39 -1.95 -17.85 -4.02
N VAL A 40 -2.83 -18.18 -3.08
CA VAL A 40 -4.27 -17.81 -3.14
C VAL A 40 -4.52 -16.39 -2.63
N SER A 41 -3.71 -15.89 -1.70
CA SER A 41 -3.91 -14.54 -1.16
C SER A 41 -3.36 -13.47 -2.10
N LEU A 42 -4.06 -12.33 -2.14
CA LEU A 42 -3.66 -11.14 -2.87
C LEU A 42 -2.70 -10.34 -1.97
N PRO A 43 -1.38 -10.33 -2.25
CA PRO A 43 -0.48 -9.52 -1.47
C PRO A 43 -0.74 -8.04 -1.78
N ALA A 44 -0.97 -7.25 -0.74
CA ALA A 44 -1.44 -5.89 -0.88
C ALA A 44 -1.28 -5.10 0.43
N ILE A 45 -1.15 -3.79 0.27
CA ILE A 45 -1.24 -2.79 1.34
C ILE A 45 -2.69 -2.30 1.40
N TRP A 46 -3.23 -2.35 2.61
CA TRP A 46 -4.59 -1.96 2.94
C TRP A 46 -4.58 -0.84 3.97
N LEU A 47 -5.46 0.12 3.80
CA LEU A 47 -5.69 1.17 4.80
C LEU A 47 -6.64 0.67 5.87
N LYS A 48 -6.33 0.99 7.13
CA LYS A 48 -7.23 0.71 8.26
C LYS A 48 -8.37 1.71 8.33
N ASN A 49 -8.07 2.98 8.02
CA ASN A 49 -9.02 4.07 8.10
C ASN A 49 -9.46 4.53 6.69
N ASP A 50 -10.76 4.53 6.45
CA ASP A 50 -11.36 5.02 5.21
C ASP A 50 -11.19 6.54 5.04
N ASP A 51 -11.09 7.29 6.14
CA ASP A 51 -10.94 8.75 6.10
C ASP A 51 -9.57 9.17 5.55
N GLN A 52 -8.57 8.31 5.65
CA GLN A 52 -7.22 8.53 5.13
C GLN A 52 -7.06 8.05 3.68
N HIS A 53 -8.10 7.44 3.10
CA HIS A 53 -8.02 6.82 1.78
C HIS A 53 -7.68 7.82 0.68
N ASP A 54 -8.35 8.96 0.65
CA ASP A 54 -8.18 9.93 -0.44
C ASP A 54 -6.79 10.59 -0.37
N MET A 55 -6.29 10.86 0.84
CA MET A 55 -4.93 11.35 1.06
C MET A 55 -3.88 10.33 0.65
N ALA A 56 -4.01 9.08 1.12
CA ALA A 56 -3.08 8.01 0.78
C ALA A 56 -3.05 7.74 -0.74
N ARG A 57 -4.21 7.85 -1.39
CA ARG A 57 -4.33 7.68 -2.83
C ARG A 57 -3.62 8.80 -3.60
N ASP A 58 -3.84 10.05 -3.21
CA ASP A 58 -3.18 11.20 -3.83
C ASP A 58 -1.65 11.14 -3.68
N LEU A 59 -1.15 10.73 -2.51
CA LEU A 59 0.28 10.52 -2.27
C LEU A 59 0.86 9.42 -3.16
N LEU A 60 0.15 8.28 -3.25
CA LEU A 60 0.58 7.16 -4.08
C LEU A 60 0.54 7.51 -5.57
N ASP A 61 -0.48 8.22 -6.03
CA ASP A 61 -0.62 8.63 -7.42
C ASP A 61 0.49 9.63 -7.80
N LYS A 62 0.88 10.54 -6.90
CA LYS A 62 2.05 11.43 -7.07
C LYS A 62 3.35 10.65 -7.16
N TYR A 63 3.57 9.74 -6.22
CA TYR A 63 4.75 8.87 -6.21
C TYR A 63 4.88 8.06 -7.51
N GLN A 64 3.79 7.48 -8.00
CA GLN A 64 3.79 6.74 -9.27
C GLN A 64 4.03 7.64 -10.49
N ALA A 65 3.65 8.92 -10.45
CA ALA A 65 3.92 9.86 -11.53
C ALA A 65 5.38 10.33 -11.59
N GLU A 66 6.10 10.28 -10.46
CA GLU A 66 7.52 10.65 -10.37
C GLU A 66 8.49 9.50 -10.71
N ARG A 67 7.96 8.28 -10.91
CA ARG A 67 8.74 7.06 -11.16
C ARG A 67 8.75 6.63 -12.62
#